data_AF-A0A8H7CX39-F1
#
_entry.id   AF-A0A8H7CX39-F1
#
_cell.length_a   1.000
_cell.length_b   1.000
_cell.length_c   1.000
_cell.angle_alpha   90.00
_cell.angle_beta   90.00
_cell.angle_gamma   90.00
#
_symmetry.space_group_name_H-M   'P 1'
#
loop_
_entity.id
_entity.type
_entity.pdbx_description
1 polymer ?
#
loop_
_entity_poly.entity_id
_entity_poly.type
_entity_poly.pdbx_seq_one_letter_code
_entity_poly.pdbx_strand_id
1 'polypeptide(L)'
;MFANTVQPEIVSLFSSTSSGPLDLFGSACDALLPSDSFIHLLIDKSSLPAPPSPAVLILPPSQENSDVAEESDGTSGLCLSQRVLHIQSPTLRTTYIRCPPNNSQPLGLKHPWLHLQVRDVGREWSLEIGLVDRSGSVGVVRFSTFQVNITIMQPLFAKEPRLKRPTNPSSPPLLHLPISFPSISSRPLTSWATVTLHLPTFLPHFSSSSLLARGAESAHMPASSGSGMLSSSFSHTSYIKVYATCRLRRIWFSQGGPSKQAPWEFELYGDEYR
;
A
#
# COMPACT_ATOMS: atom_id res chain seq x y z
N MET A 1 12.60 7.51 -13.71
CA MET A 1 11.81 6.56 -14.52
C MET A 1 10.84 7.28 -15.45
N PHE A 2 9.86 8.04 -14.94
CA PHE A 2 8.83 8.72 -15.76
C PHE A 2 8.92 10.26 -15.76
N ALA A 3 9.92 10.85 -15.11
CA ALA A 3 10.01 12.32 -14.96
C ALA A 3 10.06 13.09 -16.29
N ASN A 4 10.68 12.50 -17.31
CA ASN A 4 10.91 13.08 -18.64
C ASN A 4 10.03 12.47 -19.73
N THR A 5 9.01 11.68 -19.37
CA THR A 5 8.07 11.10 -20.32
C THR A 5 6.80 11.93 -20.38
N VAL A 6 6.08 11.87 -21.50
CA VAL A 6 4.71 12.40 -21.57
C VAL A 6 3.85 11.59 -20.59
N GLN A 7 3.17 12.27 -19.68
CA GLN A 7 2.33 11.64 -18.66
C GLN A 7 0.86 11.89 -19.01
N PRO A 8 0.12 10.88 -19.52
CA PRO A 8 -1.30 11.00 -19.83
C PRO A 8 -2.13 11.25 -18.55
N GLU A 9 -3.42 11.52 -18.69
CA GLU A 9 -4.30 11.77 -17.54
C GLU A 9 -4.31 10.64 -16.52
N ILE A 10 -4.18 9.39 -16.97
CA ILE A 10 -4.13 8.19 -16.15
C ILE A 10 -2.88 7.38 -16.54
N VAL A 11 -2.12 6.95 -15.55
CA VAL A 11 -0.96 6.06 -15.73
C VAL A 11 -1.15 4.80 -14.88
N SER A 12 -1.30 3.65 -15.52
CA SER A 12 -1.26 2.36 -14.83
C SER A 12 0.19 1.99 -14.53
N LEU A 13 0.52 1.84 -13.25
CA LEU A 13 1.86 1.45 -12.81
C LEU A 13 1.98 -0.07 -12.64
N PHE A 14 0.91 -0.71 -12.17
CA PHE A 14 0.83 -2.15 -11.95
C PHE A 14 -0.54 -2.68 -12.38
N SER A 15 -0.52 -3.82 -13.06
CA SER A 15 -1.71 -4.61 -13.37
C SER A 15 -1.36 -6.10 -13.26
N SER A 16 -2.04 -6.82 -12.38
CA SER A 16 -1.82 -8.27 -12.19
C SER A 16 -2.18 -9.09 -13.42
N THR A 17 -2.91 -8.52 -14.39
CA THR A 17 -3.30 -9.18 -15.63
C THR A 17 -2.32 -8.91 -16.80
N SER A 18 -1.32 -8.05 -16.64
CA SER A 18 -0.31 -7.81 -17.70
C SER A 18 0.65 -9.00 -17.87
N SER A 19 1.34 -9.09 -19.01
CA SER A 19 2.31 -10.15 -19.28
C SER A 19 3.50 -10.13 -18.31
N GLY A 20 3.97 -8.95 -17.91
CA GLY A 20 5.01 -8.74 -16.89
C GLY A 20 4.57 -7.78 -15.79
N PRO A 21 3.78 -8.21 -14.79
CA PRO A 21 3.25 -7.31 -13.76
C PRO A 21 4.32 -6.64 -12.90
N LEU A 22 5.49 -7.26 -12.77
CA LEU A 22 6.59 -6.80 -11.91
C LEU A 22 7.77 -6.20 -12.68
N ASP A 23 7.67 -5.96 -13.99
CA ASP A 23 8.81 -5.48 -14.81
C ASP A 23 9.36 -4.12 -14.34
N LEU A 24 8.51 -3.30 -13.72
CA LEU A 24 8.89 -2.00 -13.14
C LEU A 24 9.22 -2.08 -11.63
N PHE A 25 9.12 -3.27 -11.04
CA PHE A 25 9.17 -3.47 -9.59
C PHE A 25 10.38 -4.32 -9.19
N GLY A 26 11.03 -3.92 -8.12
CA GLY A 26 11.91 -4.80 -7.35
C GLY A 26 11.06 -5.55 -6.33
N SER A 27 11.33 -6.82 -6.11
CA SER A 27 10.71 -7.63 -5.07
C SER A 27 11.75 -8.04 -4.02
N ALA A 28 11.28 -8.20 -2.79
CA ALA A 28 12.04 -8.80 -1.70
C ALA A 28 11.12 -9.76 -0.95
N CYS A 29 11.67 -10.88 -0.50
CA CYS A 29 11.02 -11.85 0.36
C CYS A 29 11.97 -12.20 1.51
N ASP A 30 11.41 -12.57 2.66
CA ASP A 30 12.21 -13.08 3.78
C ASP A 30 12.79 -14.46 3.47
N ALA A 31 14.09 -14.52 3.21
CA ALA A 31 14.78 -15.77 2.88
C ALA A 31 14.84 -16.76 4.05
N LEU A 32 14.62 -16.31 5.30
CA LEU A 32 14.62 -17.18 6.48
C LEU A 32 13.29 -17.92 6.66
N LEU A 33 12.22 -17.48 6.00
CA LEU A 33 10.87 -18.06 6.11
C LEU A 33 10.29 -18.39 4.73
N PRO A 34 10.93 -19.27 3.94
CA PRO A 34 10.52 -19.54 2.56
C PRO A 34 9.14 -20.20 2.44
N SER A 35 8.65 -20.84 3.50
CA SER A 35 7.30 -21.41 3.54
C SER A 35 6.21 -20.35 3.70
N ASP A 36 6.52 -19.22 4.35
CA ASP A 36 5.53 -18.21 4.70
C ASP A 36 5.71 -16.90 3.93
N SER A 37 6.90 -16.66 3.37
CA SER A 37 7.31 -15.40 2.74
C SER A 37 7.52 -15.55 1.25
N PHE A 38 6.52 -15.16 0.45
CA PHE A 38 6.59 -15.26 -1.00
C PHE A 38 5.68 -14.25 -1.70
N ILE A 39 5.94 -14.08 -2.99
CA ILE A 39 5.14 -13.29 -3.92
C ILE A 39 4.73 -14.21 -5.07
N HIS A 40 3.43 -14.35 -5.31
CA HIS A 40 2.91 -15.33 -6.26
C HIS A 40 1.67 -14.81 -6.99
N LEU A 41 1.52 -15.18 -8.26
CA LEU A 41 0.33 -14.85 -9.05
C LEU A 41 -0.66 -16.01 -9.00
N LEU A 42 -1.90 -15.72 -8.62
CA LEU A 42 -2.98 -16.68 -8.53
C LEU A 42 -4.31 -16.07 -8.98
N ILE A 43 -5.31 -16.89 -9.27
CA ILE A 43 -6.69 -16.46 -9.49
C ILE A 43 -7.35 -16.25 -8.13
N ASP A 44 -7.96 -15.09 -7.91
CA ASP A 44 -8.47 -14.71 -6.59
C ASP A 44 -9.58 -15.64 -6.08
N LYS A 45 -10.50 -16.09 -6.96
CA LYS A 45 -11.58 -17.04 -6.62
C LYS A 45 -11.06 -18.43 -6.23
N SER A 46 -10.16 -19.00 -7.03
CA SER A 46 -9.72 -20.40 -6.84
C SER A 46 -8.44 -20.54 -6.03
N SER A 47 -7.70 -19.45 -5.78
CA SER A 47 -6.37 -19.48 -5.15
C SER A 47 -5.34 -20.34 -5.90
N LEU A 48 -5.54 -20.53 -7.21
CA LEU A 48 -4.68 -21.34 -8.08
C LEU A 48 -3.91 -20.50 -9.12
N PRO A 49 -2.73 -20.94 -9.57
CA PRO A 49 -2.02 -22.15 -9.15
C PRO A 49 -1.46 -22.03 -7.72
N ALA A 50 -1.25 -23.17 -7.05
CA ALA A 50 -0.57 -23.18 -5.76
C ALA A 50 0.86 -22.61 -5.89
N PRO A 51 1.37 -21.92 -4.85
CA PRO A 51 2.75 -21.46 -4.87
C PRO A 51 3.72 -22.66 -4.86
N PRO A 52 4.93 -22.51 -5.40
CA PRO A 52 5.92 -23.59 -5.40
C PRO A 52 6.35 -23.96 -3.98
N SER A 53 6.59 -25.25 -3.72
CA SER A 53 7.16 -25.73 -2.46
C SER A 53 8.47 -24.98 -2.12
N PRO A 54 8.71 -24.58 -0.86
CA PRO A 54 7.99 -24.97 0.36
C PRO A 54 6.83 -24.04 0.77
N ALA A 55 6.43 -23.09 -0.10
CA ALA A 55 5.45 -22.07 0.23
C ALA A 55 4.06 -22.66 0.56
N VAL A 56 3.45 -22.16 1.63
CA VAL A 56 2.12 -22.51 2.10
C VAL A 56 1.22 -21.29 2.02
N LEU A 57 0.17 -21.38 1.20
CA LEU A 57 -0.74 -20.27 0.95
C LEU A 57 -1.73 -20.08 2.11
N ILE A 58 -1.78 -18.86 2.64
CA ILE A 58 -2.85 -18.45 3.56
C ILE A 58 -4.06 -17.99 2.74
N LEU A 59 -5.24 -18.48 3.11
CA LEU A 59 -6.49 -18.12 2.48
C LEU A 59 -7.08 -16.86 3.14
N PRO A 60 -7.79 -16.00 2.37
CA PRO A 60 -8.56 -14.92 2.95
C PRO A 60 -9.62 -15.44 3.93
N PRO A 61 -9.99 -14.66 4.98
CA PRO A 61 -10.96 -15.10 6.00
C PRO A 61 -12.31 -15.56 5.46
N SER A 62 -12.75 -15.02 4.33
CA SER A 62 -14.00 -15.41 3.67
C SER A 62 -13.94 -16.79 3.00
N GLN A 63 -12.75 -17.35 2.76
CA GLN A 63 -12.52 -18.67 2.16
C GLN A 63 -12.17 -19.74 3.20
N GLU A 64 -11.76 -19.38 4.42
CA GLU A 64 -11.49 -20.36 5.49
C GLU A 64 -12.78 -20.98 6.07
N ASN A 65 -13.91 -20.28 5.98
CA ASN A 65 -15.20 -20.75 6.53
C ASN A 65 -16.05 -21.58 5.55
N SER A 66 -15.58 -21.81 4.30
CA SER A 66 -16.35 -22.56 3.29
C SER A 66 -16.15 -24.08 3.32
N ASP A 67 -15.25 -24.59 4.17
CA ASP A 67 -14.96 -26.03 4.25
C ASP A 67 -16.01 -26.84 5.03
N VAL A 68 -17.09 -26.19 5.48
CA VAL A 68 -18.23 -26.85 6.14
C VAL A 68 -19.52 -26.52 5.39
N ALA A 69 -19.90 -27.46 4.53
CA ALA A 69 -21.25 -27.70 4.00
C ALA A 69 -21.82 -26.76 2.92
N GLU A 70 -22.16 -27.45 1.83
CA GLU A 70 -23.18 -27.17 0.80
C GLU A 70 -22.81 -26.17 -0.30
N GLU A 71 -23.03 -26.66 -1.54
CA GLU A 71 -23.25 -25.89 -2.76
C GLU A 71 -24.41 -24.90 -2.54
N SER A 72 -24.16 -23.85 -1.78
CA SER A 72 -25.01 -22.67 -1.77
C SER A 72 -24.33 -21.60 -2.61
N ASP A 73 -25.02 -21.23 -3.67
CA ASP A 73 -24.69 -20.32 -4.77
C ASP A 73 -24.45 -18.86 -4.32
N GLY A 74 -24.08 -18.62 -3.05
CA GLY A 74 -24.08 -17.31 -2.39
C GLY A 74 -22.70 -16.65 -2.15
N THR A 75 -21.59 -17.40 -2.23
CA THR A 75 -20.23 -16.87 -1.95
C THR A 75 -19.49 -16.37 -3.20
N SER A 76 -20.00 -16.65 -4.41
CA SER A 76 -19.39 -16.27 -5.69
C SER A 76 -19.22 -14.76 -5.88
N GLY A 77 -20.00 -13.92 -5.19
CA GLY A 77 -19.93 -12.46 -5.30
C GLY A 77 -18.78 -11.79 -4.53
N LEU A 78 -18.03 -12.49 -3.68
CA LEU A 78 -16.95 -11.86 -2.88
C LEU A 78 -15.59 -11.82 -3.58
N CYS A 79 -15.30 -12.79 -4.43
CA CYS A 79 -13.97 -13.00 -5.01
C CYS A 79 -13.97 -12.63 -6.49
N LEU A 80 -12.80 -12.35 -7.05
CA LEU A 80 -12.62 -12.09 -8.47
C LEU A 80 -12.18 -13.35 -9.21
N SER A 81 -12.74 -13.62 -10.39
CA SER A 81 -12.25 -14.68 -11.30
C SER A 81 -11.00 -14.24 -12.10
N GLN A 82 -10.24 -13.28 -11.57
CA GLN A 82 -9.09 -12.68 -12.24
C GLN A 82 -7.78 -13.02 -11.53
N ARG A 83 -6.69 -12.96 -12.30
CA ARG A 83 -5.33 -13.09 -11.77
C ARG A 83 -4.98 -11.89 -10.90
N VAL A 84 -4.42 -12.15 -9.73
CA VAL A 84 -4.00 -11.17 -8.72
C VAL A 84 -2.63 -11.56 -8.16
N LEU A 85 -1.91 -10.58 -7.64
CA LEU A 85 -0.62 -10.80 -6.98
C LEU A 85 -0.85 -10.98 -5.49
N HIS A 86 -0.54 -12.16 -4.98
CA HIS A 86 -0.52 -12.47 -3.55
C HIS A 86 0.87 -12.21 -2.99
N ILE A 87 0.96 -11.36 -1.96
CA ILE A 87 2.19 -11.05 -1.25
C ILE A 87 1.96 -11.49 0.20
N GLN A 88 2.75 -12.44 0.68
CA GLN A 88 2.58 -13.05 2.00
C GLN A 88 3.88 -13.03 2.77
N SER A 89 3.82 -12.70 4.06
CA SER A 89 4.91 -12.87 5.01
C SER A 89 4.45 -12.53 6.44
N PRO A 90 4.95 -13.24 7.47
CA PRO A 90 4.80 -12.82 8.86
C PRO A 90 5.73 -11.63 9.21
N THR A 91 6.79 -11.42 8.43
CA THR A 91 7.79 -10.37 8.63
C THR A 91 7.55 -9.22 7.65
N LEU A 92 6.59 -8.36 8.00
CA LEU A 92 6.09 -7.31 7.12
C LEU A 92 7.18 -6.39 6.54
N ARG A 93 8.31 -6.15 7.23
CA ARG A 93 9.37 -5.24 6.74
C ARG A 93 10.25 -5.83 5.65
N THR A 94 10.37 -7.16 5.56
CA THR A 94 11.33 -7.85 4.68
C THR A 94 10.70 -8.35 3.38
N THR A 95 9.37 -8.46 3.33
CA THR A 95 8.65 -8.90 2.13
C THR A 95 7.80 -7.80 1.52
N TYR A 96 8.15 -7.38 0.31
CA TYR A 96 7.50 -6.27 -0.40
C TYR A 96 7.77 -6.27 -1.90
N ILE A 97 6.98 -5.48 -2.62
CA ILE A 97 7.32 -4.98 -3.97
C ILE A 97 7.53 -3.47 -3.91
N ARG A 98 8.46 -2.96 -4.73
CA ARG A 98 8.80 -1.53 -4.80
C ARG A 98 8.96 -1.08 -6.23
N CYS A 99 8.36 0.06 -6.59
CA CYS A 99 8.64 0.75 -7.84
C CYS A 99 9.16 2.18 -7.57
N PRO A 100 10.31 2.58 -8.10
CA PRO A 100 11.22 1.79 -8.95
C PRO A 100 11.92 0.66 -8.17
N PRO A 101 12.63 -0.29 -8.81
CA PRO A 101 13.25 -1.42 -8.12
C PRO A 101 14.33 -1.01 -7.11
N ASN A 102 15.03 0.10 -7.38
CA ASN A 102 16.13 0.60 -6.57
C ASN A 102 16.04 2.14 -6.41
N ASN A 103 16.94 2.72 -5.63
CA ASN A 103 16.98 4.16 -5.36
C ASN A 103 17.79 4.96 -6.41
N SER A 104 18.22 4.35 -7.51
CA SER A 104 19.07 5.03 -8.50
C SER A 104 18.36 6.17 -9.22
N GLN A 105 17.05 6.02 -9.46
CA GLN A 105 16.21 7.03 -10.08
C GLN A 105 14.83 7.06 -9.42
N PRO A 106 14.21 8.24 -9.26
CA PRO A 106 12.85 8.33 -8.76
C PRO A 106 11.82 7.88 -9.80
N LEU A 107 10.64 7.50 -9.33
CA LEU A 107 9.48 7.18 -10.14
C LEU A 107 9.10 8.36 -11.05
N GLY A 108 8.92 9.55 -10.47
CA GLY A 108 8.76 10.79 -11.23
C GLY A 108 7.34 11.04 -11.76
N LEU A 109 6.32 10.36 -11.23
CA LEU A 109 4.92 10.58 -11.60
C LEU A 109 4.36 11.81 -10.88
N LYS A 110 3.76 12.73 -11.66
CA LYS A 110 3.32 14.06 -11.19
C LYS A 110 1.83 14.11 -10.85
N HIS A 111 1.12 13.01 -11.02
CA HIS A 111 -0.31 12.89 -10.75
C HIS A 111 -0.60 13.06 -9.25
N PRO A 112 -1.63 13.86 -8.89
CA PRO A 112 -1.97 14.10 -7.50
C PRO A 112 -2.74 12.94 -6.85
N TRP A 113 -3.37 12.06 -7.64
CA TRP A 113 -4.13 10.93 -7.13
C TRP A 113 -3.39 9.61 -7.36
N LEU A 114 -3.38 8.78 -6.32
CA LEU A 114 -2.92 7.41 -6.33
C LEU A 114 -4.07 6.48 -5.95
N HIS A 115 -4.22 5.39 -6.69
CA HIS A 115 -5.24 4.38 -6.46
C HIS A 115 -4.61 2.98 -6.39
N LEU A 116 -5.06 2.18 -5.43
CA LEU A 116 -4.66 0.78 -5.27
C LEU A 116 -5.90 -0.09 -5.06
N GLN A 117 -5.97 -1.20 -5.79
CA GLN A 117 -6.95 -2.26 -5.55
C GLN A 117 -6.29 -3.38 -4.78
N VAL A 118 -6.71 -3.53 -3.53
CA VAL A 118 -6.14 -4.45 -2.55
C VAL A 118 -7.23 -5.23 -1.85
N ARG A 119 -6.96 -6.49 -1.54
CA ARG A 119 -7.83 -7.34 -0.71
C ARG A 119 -7.09 -7.73 0.55
N ASP A 120 -7.82 -7.61 1.66
CA ASP A 120 -7.37 -8.05 2.98
C ASP A 120 -7.35 -9.59 3.05
N VAL A 121 -6.29 -10.13 3.65
CA VAL A 121 -6.09 -11.57 3.86
C VAL A 121 -6.08 -11.88 5.36
N GLY A 122 -6.64 -10.99 6.20
CA GLY A 122 -6.76 -11.19 7.65
C GLY A 122 -5.43 -11.03 8.40
N ARG A 123 -4.50 -10.27 7.83
CA ARG A 123 -3.14 -10.06 8.36
C ARG A 123 -2.80 -8.57 8.34
N GLU A 124 -1.76 -8.21 9.08
CA GLU A 124 -1.23 -6.84 9.04
C GLU A 124 -0.74 -6.46 7.63
N TRP A 125 -0.95 -5.20 7.27
CA TRP A 125 -0.59 -4.67 5.96
C TRP A 125 -0.06 -3.24 6.05
N SER A 126 0.84 -2.88 5.13
CA SER A 126 1.38 -1.51 5.02
C SER A 126 1.69 -1.11 3.59
N LEU A 127 1.58 0.20 3.34
CA LEU A 127 1.92 0.87 2.09
C LEU A 127 2.85 2.05 2.39
N GLU A 128 3.90 2.22 1.60
CA GLU A 128 4.79 3.37 1.65
C GLU A 128 4.82 4.12 0.33
N ILE A 129 4.82 5.45 0.41
CA ILE A 129 4.91 6.34 -0.74
C ILE A 129 5.93 7.43 -0.43
N GLY A 130 6.92 7.57 -1.30
CA GLY A 130 7.85 8.70 -1.28
C GLY A 130 7.25 9.89 -2.01
N LEU A 131 7.12 11.02 -1.32
CA LEU A 131 6.63 12.28 -1.87
C LEU A 131 7.79 13.27 -2.00
N VAL A 132 7.79 14.03 -3.09
CA VAL A 132 8.74 15.11 -3.32
C VAL A 132 7.95 16.40 -3.51
N ASP A 133 8.38 17.44 -2.81
CA ASP A 133 7.82 18.78 -2.98
C ASP A 133 8.48 19.53 -4.16
N ARG A 134 8.03 20.75 -4.43
CA ARG A 134 8.63 21.59 -5.49
C ARG A 134 10.02 22.14 -5.16
N SER A 135 10.43 22.10 -3.89
CA SER A 135 11.80 22.47 -3.49
C SER A 135 12.80 21.33 -3.67
N GLY A 136 12.31 20.11 -3.94
CA GLY A 136 13.11 18.90 -4.05
C GLY A 136 13.28 18.15 -2.72
N SER A 137 12.63 18.62 -1.64
CA SER A 137 12.63 17.95 -0.35
C SER A 137 11.78 16.67 -0.41
N VAL A 138 12.23 15.62 0.27
CA VAL A 138 11.60 14.29 0.24
C VAL A 138 10.96 13.97 1.58
N GLY A 139 9.72 13.47 1.56
CA GLY A 139 9.02 12.91 2.71
C GLY A 139 8.46 11.54 2.40
N VAL A 140 8.31 10.69 3.42
CA VAL A 140 7.70 9.36 3.26
C VAL A 140 6.38 9.35 3.99
N VAL A 141 5.32 8.94 3.30
CA VAL A 141 4.03 8.63 3.93
C VAL A 141 3.88 7.12 3.99
N ARG A 142 3.62 6.59 5.18
CA ARG A 142 3.31 5.19 5.41
C ARG A 142 1.89 5.05 5.93
N PHE A 143 1.12 4.16 5.32
CA PHE A 143 -0.16 3.69 5.81
C PHE A 143 0.02 2.30 6.39
N SER A 144 -0.62 1.99 7.52
CA SER A 144 -0.66 0.61 8.02
C SER A 144 -1.92 0.29 8.79
N THR A 145 -2.30 -0.99 8.78
CA THR A 145 -3.43 -1.50 9.56
C THR A 145 -3.11 -1.67 11.04
N PHE A 146 -1.83 -1.76 11.36
CA PHE A 146 -1.29 -1.82 12.71
C PHE A 146 -0.71 -0.46 13.10
N GLN A 147 -1.29 0.16 14.11
CA GLN A 147 -0.66 1.28 14.80
C GLN A 147 -0.77 1.01 16.29
N VAL A 148 0.39 0.87 16.92
CA VAL A 148 0.50 0.67 18.37
C VAL A 148 1.10 1.94 18.97
N ASN A 149 0.43 2.55 19.95
CA ASN A 149 1.12 3.30 21.00
C ASN A 149 1.22 2.37 22.21
N ILE A 150 2.44 2.13 22.69
CA ILE A 150 2.62 1.64 24.06
C ILE A 150 2.73 2.91 24.89
N THR A 151 1.60 3.41 25.38
CA THR A 151 1.61 4.33 26.52
C THR A 151 0.93 3.60 27.65
N ILE A 152 1.74 3.23 28.63
CA ILE A 152 1.36 2.55 29.85
C ILE A 152 0.31 3.43 30.54
N MET A 153 -0.80 2.83 30.98
CA MET A 153 -1.96 3.45 31.65
C MET A 153 -3.04 4.09 30.76
N GLN A 154 -3.68 3.31 29.88
CA GLN A 154 -5.14 3.30 29.61
C GLN A 154 -5.46 2.40 28.39
N PRO A 155 -6.50 1.53 28.41
CA PRO A 155 -6.85 0.69 27.28
C PRO A 155 -7.86 1.42 26.38
N LEU A 156 -7.37 2.25 25.47
CA LEU A 156 -8.14 2.68 24.29
C LEU A 156 -7.16 2.72 23.11
N PHE A 157 -7.25 1.70 22.26
CA PHE A 157 -6.38 1.42 21.11
C PHE A 157 -6.53 2.49 20.01
N ALA A 158 -6.13 3.74 20.28
CA ALA A 158 -6.18 4.82 19.32
C ALA A 158 -5.02 4.69 18.31
N LYS A 159 -5.38 4.34 17.07
CA LYS A 159 -4.48 4.36 15.91
C LYS A 159 -4.27 5.83 15.49
N GLU A 160 -3.29 6.51 16.08
CA GLU A 160 -3.05 7.94 15.84
C GLU A 160 -1.97 8.21 14.76
N PRO A 161 -2.16 9.23 13.91
CA PRO A 161 -1.13 9.77 13.03
C PRO A 161 0.16 10.15 13.78
N ARG A 162 1.33 9.79 13.25
CA ARG A 162 2.64 10.16 13.85
C ARG A 162 3.66 10.58 12.81
N LEU A 163 4.37 11.65 13.09
CA LEU A 163 5.51 12.14 12.33
C LEU A 163 6.81 11.76 13.06
N LYS A 164 7.68 11.03 12.37
CA LYS A 164 9.03 10.68 12.82
C LYS A 164 10.03 11.50 12.02
N ARG A 165 10.85 12.29 12.72
CA ARG A 165 12.01 12.97 12.13
C ARG A 165 13.26 12.13 12.41
N PRO A 166 13.98 11.67 11.39
CA PRO A 166 15.17 10.87 11.60
C PRO A 166 16.28 11.73 12.22
N THR A 167 17.13 11.08 13.01
CA THR A 167 18.37 11.67 13.54
C THR A 167 19.45 11.79 12.48
N ASN A 168 19.44 10.90 11.48
CA ASN A 168 20.32 10.98 10.33
C ASN A 168 19.78 11.99 9.31
N PRO A 169 20.53 13.05 8.96
CA PRO A 169 20.11 14.06 7.98
C PRO A 169 19.92 13.50 6.55
N SER A 170 20.48 12.33 6.23
CA SER A 170 20.28 11.70 4.92
C SER A 170 18.96 10.95 4.77
N SER A 171 18.20 10.79 5.86
CA SER A 171 16.94 10.06 5.87
C SER A 171 15.77 11.05 5.76
N PRO A 172 14.74 10.77 4.94
CA PRO A 172 13.56 11.61 4.88
C PRO A 172 12.68 11.45 6.14
N PRO A 173 11.94 12.48 6.56
CA PRO A 173 10.91 12.34 7.59
C PRO A 173 9.83 11.34 7.17
N LEU A 174 9.25 10.65 8.15
CA LEU A 174 8.23 9.63 7.95
C LEU A 174 6.92 10.02 8.65
N LEU A 175 5.88 10.30 7.86
CA LEU A 175 4.51 10.46 8.32
C LEU A 175 3.82 9.09 8.28
N HIS A 176 3.44 8.57 9.45
CA HIS A 176 2.79 7.29 9.61
C HIS A 176 1.31 7.49 9.95
N LEU A 177 0.43 7.07 9.06
CA LEU A 177 -1.02 7.20 9.15
C LEU A 177 -1.69 5.83 9.34
N PRO A 178 -2.78 5.75 10.13
CA PRO A 178 -3.59 4.55 10.20
C PRO A 178 -4.35 4.36 8.90
N ILE A 179 -4.58 3.10 8.55
CA ILE A 179 -5.61 2.73 7.58
C ILE A 179 -6.37 1.51 8.10
N SER A 180 -7.65 1.43 7.78
CA SER A 180 -8.47 0.24 8.01
C SER A 180 -9.09 -0.15 6.68
N PHE A 181 -9.13 -1.45 6.40
CA PHE A 181 -10.02 -1.95 5.36
C PHE A 181 -11.47 -1.68 5.81
N PRO A 182 -12.36 -1.31 4.88
CA PRO A 182 -13.75 -1.06 5.21
C PRO A 182 -14.35 -2.32 5.83
N SER A 183 -15.12 -2.15 6.91
CA SER A 183 -15.89 -3.24 7.50
C SER A 183 -16.78 -3.85 6.42
N ILE A 184 -16.75 -5.18 6.30
CA ILE A 184 -17.59 -5.92 5.38
C ILE A 184 -19.05 -5.55 5.70
N SER A 185 -19.76 -4.93 4.74
CA SER A 185 -21.18 -4.62 4.92
C SER A 185 -21.97 -5.93 5.08
N SER A 186 -23.25 -5.87 5.45
CA SER A 186 -24.08 -7.09 5.48
C SER A 186 -24.28 -7.72 4.09
N ARG A 187 -23.98 -7.00 3.00
CA ARG A 187 -24.09 -7.44 1.59
C ARG A 187 -23.02 -6.79 0.72
N PRO A 188 -21.74 -7.17 0.88
CA PRO A 188 -20.67 -6.61 0.07
C PRO A 188 -20.74 -7.19 -1.36
N LEU A 189 -20.59 -6.34 -2.37
CA LEU A 189 -20.50 -6.78 -3.77
C LEU A 189 -19.11 -7.31 -4.15
N THR A 190 -18.11 -7.13 -3.28
CA THR A 190 -16.76 -7.66 -3.43
C THR A 190 -16.00 -7.54 -2.10
N SER A 191 -15.00 -8.42 -1.88
CA SER A 191 -14.05 -8.36 -0.76
C SER A 191 -12.84 -7.45 -1.03
N TRP A 192 -12.82 -6.81 -2.20
CA TRP A 192 -11.75 -5.90 -2.63
C TRP A 192 -12.03 -4.46 -2.19
N ALA A 193 -10.98 -3.74 -1.82
CA ALA A 193 -11.03 -2.31 -1.52
C ALA A 193 -10.21 -1.52 -2.54
N THR A 194 -10.75 -0.38 -2.97
CA THR A 194 -10.01 0.63 -3.74
C THR A 194 -9.55 1.73 -2.79
N VAL A 195 -8.27 1.71 -2.43
CA VAL A 195 -7.62 2.78 -1.65
C VAL A 195 -7.31 3.93 -2.61
N THR A 196 -7.91 5.10 -2.38
CA THR A 196 -7.70 6.31 -3.18
C THR A 196 -7.12 7.41 -2.32
N LEU A 197 -5.98 7.97 -2.73
CA LEU A 197 -5.19 8.93 -1.96
C LEU A 197 -4.92 10.19 -2.78
N HIS A 198 -5.25 11.36 -2.23
CA HIS A 198 -4.82 12.64 -2.79
C HIS A 198 -3.48 13.04 -2.17
N LEU A 199 -2.39 12.74 -2.86
CA LEU A 199 -1.02 12.87 -2.36
C LEU A 199 -0.64 14.28 -1.85
N PRO A 200 -1.09 15.38 -2.50
CA PRO A 200 -0.76 16.72 -2.03
C PRO A 200 -1.25 17.04 -0.61
N THR A 201 -2.32 16.40 -0.13
CA THR A 201 -2.85 16.70 1.22
C THR A 201 -1.90 16.27 2.33
N PHE A 202 -0.96 15.36 2.07
CA PHE A 202 -0.06 14.86 3.10
C PHE A 202 1.14 15.78 3.38
N LEU A 203 1.54 16.62 2.41
CA LEU A 203 2.73 17.45 2.53
C LEU A 203 2.69 18.45 3.70
N PRO A 204 1.60 19.19 3.94
CA PRO A 204 1.53 20.13 5.07
C PRO A 204 1.76 19.46 6.44
N HIS A 205 1.47 18.17 6.58
CA HIS A 205 1.60 17.45 7.85
C HIS A 205 3.04 17.19 8.28
N PHE A 206 4.01 17.25 7.36
CA PHE A 206 5.44 17.09 7.71
C PHE A 206 6.00 18.26 8.52
N SER A 207 5.31 19.40 8.51
CA SER A 207 5.64 20.59 9.31
C SER A 207 4.87 20.64 10.63
N SER A 208 3.93 19.73 10.86
CA SER A 208 3.07 19.75 12.04
C SER A 208 3.79 19.29 13.30
N SER A 209 3.93 20.20 14.28
CA SER A 209 4.51 19.88 15.59
C SER A 209 3.62 18.97 16.43
N SER A 210 2.30 18.97 16.22
CA SER A 210 1.36 18.13 16.99
C SER A 210 1.47 16.64 16.65
N LEU A 211 2.01 16.31 15.47
CA LEU A 211 2.20 14.94 15.02
C LEU A 211 3.52 14.35 15.48
N LEU A 212 4.42 15.15 16.05
CA LEU A 212 5.70 14.65 16.54
C LEU A 212 5.46 13.67 17.68
N ALA A 213 6.09 12.50 17.59
CA ALA A 213 6.02 11.51 18.65
C ALA A 213 6.56 12.12 19.96
N ARG A 214 5.67 12.33 20.95
CA ARG A 214 6.04 12.67 22.33
C ARG A 214 6.76 11.44 22.92
N GLY A 215 8.08 11.42 22.85
CA GLY A 215 8.87 10.29 23.34
C GLY A 215 10.32 10.19 22.85
N ALA A 216 10.81 11.11 22.02
CA ALA A 216 12.25 11.27 21.85
C ALA A 216 12.79 12.11 23.02
N GLU A 217 12.97 11.47 24.18
CA GLU A 217 13.65 12.08 25.31
C GLU A 217 15.12 12.37 24.95
N SER A 218 15.51 13.62 25.19
CA SER A 218 16.87 14.10 25.41
C SER A 218 17.93 13.80 24.33
N ALA A 219 18.05 14.71 23.36
CA ALA A 219 19.36 15.17 22.93
C ALA A 219 19.26 16.66 22.65
N HIS A 220 20.14 17.45 23.27
CA HIS A 220 20.33 18.87 22.98
C HIS A 220 20.38 19.07 21.46
N MET A 221 19.35 19.69 20.90
CA MET A 221 19.36 20.09 19.49
C MET A 221 20.19 21.38 19.40
N PRO A 222 21.37 21.39 18.74
CA PRO A 222 21.83 22.64 18.19
C PRO A 222 20.79 23.08 17.16
N ALA A 223 20.41 24.35 17.19
CA ALA A 223 19.66 24.99 16.12
C ALA A 223 20.53 24.98 14.85
N SER A 224 20.59 23.82 14.19
CA SER A 224 21.28 23.64 12.92
C SER A 224 20.27 23.86 11.80
N SER A 225 20.38 25.06 11.26
CA SER A 225 19.91 25.53 9.97
C SER A 225 19.80 24.44 8.91
N GLY A 226 18.62 24.35 8.27
CA GLY A 226 18.57 24.07 6.83
C GLY A 226 18.25 22.66 6.34
N SER A 227 17.82 21.69 7.15
CA SER A 227 17.22 20.48 6.58
C SER A 227 15.81 20.83 6.08
N GLY A 228 15.71 21.12 4.78
CA GLY A 228 14.53 21.62 4.07
C GLY A 228 13.22 21.07 4.60
N MET A 229 12.46 21.93 5.29
CA MET A 229 11.10 21.62 5.67
C MET A 229 10.30 21.42 4.38
N LEU A 230 9.60 20.29 4.28
CA LEU A 230 8.76 19.99 3.12
C LEU A 230 7.77 21.13 2.89
N SER A 231 7.85 21.75 1.72
CA SER A 231 6.86 22.68 1.21
C SER A 231 5.52 21.97 1.04
N SER A 232 4.43 22.71 1.21
CA SER A 232 3.07 22.22 0.95
C SER A 232 2.80 21.93 -0.53
N SER A 233 3.71 22.33 -1.43
CA SER A 233 3.52 22.20 -2.87
C SER A 233 4.05 20.86 -3.41
N PHE A 234 3.14 19.97 -3.78
CA PHE A 234 3.48 18.68 -4.41
C PHE A 234 4.18 18.86 -5.77
N SER A 235 5.21 18.05 -5.99
CA SER A 235 5.93 17.94 -7.26
C SER A 235 5.68 16.59 -7.92
N HIS A 236 6.06 15.49 -7.25
CA HIS A 236 5.91 14.14 -7.78
C HIS A 236 6.05 13.06 -6.70
N THR A 237 5.67 11.85 -7.05
CA THR A 237 5.97 10.63 -6.29
C THR A 237 7.35 10.09 -6.67
N SER A 238 8.22 9.85 -5.68
CA SER A 238 9.57 9.29 -5.89
C SER A 238 9.60 7.77 -5.87
N TYR A 239 8.73 7.12 -5.09
CA TYR A 239 8.56 5.67 -5.12
C TYR A 239 7.23 5.26 -4.49
N ILE A 240 6.82 4.02 -4.79
CA ILE A 240 5.78 3.29 -4.05
C ILE A 240 6.33 1.95 -3.61
N LYS A 241 5.94 1.50 -2.42
CA LYS A 241 6.30 0.19 -1.89
C LYS A 241 5.10 -0.43 -1.17
N VAL A 242 4.71 -1.61 -1.62
CA VAL A 242 3.59 -2.38 -1.05
C VAL A 242 4.17 -3.55 -0.27
N TYR A 243 3.85 -3.62 1.01
CA TYR A 243 4.31 -4.70 1.89
C TYR A 243 3.32 -5.86 1.93
N ALA A 244 3.79 -7.03 2.38
CA ALA A 244 2.92 -8.11 2.82
C ALA A 244 2.00 -7.66 3.98
N THR A 245 0.87 -8.32 4.29
CA THR A 245 0.26 -9.46 3.59
C THR A 245 -1.05 -9.03 2.92
N CYS A 246 -1.12 -9.09 1.59
CA CYS A 246 -2.31 -8.69 0.82
C CYS A 246 -2.41 -9.42 -0.52
N ARG A 247 -3.59 -9.35 -1.15
CA ARG A 247 -3.73 -9.53 -2.60
C ARG A 247 -3.83 -8.17 -3.29
N LEU A 248 -3.15 -8.01 -4.42
CA LEU A 248 -3.03 -6.77 -5.18
C LEU A 248 -3.44 -7.01 -6.64
N ARG A 249 -4.31 -6.14 -7.18
CA ARG A 249 -4.80 -6.23 -8.57
C ARG A 249 -4.27 -5.10 -9.44
N ARG A 250 -4.35 -3.85 -8.97
CA ARG A 250 -3.97 -2.66 -9.75
C ARG A 250 -3.34 -1.59 -8.88
N ILE A 251 -2.40 -0.85 -9.47
CA ILE A 251 -1.89 0.43 -8.97
C ILE A 251 -1.91 1.41 -10.15
N TRP A 252 -2.54 2.57 -9.98
CA TRP A 252 -2.53 3.61 -11.00
C TRP A 252 -2.56 5.00 -10.40
N PHE A 253 -2.16 5.95 -11.21
CA PHE A 253 -2.13 7.36 -10.91
C PHE A 253 -3.07 8.11 -11.85
N SER A 254 -3.72 9.17 -11.37
CA SER A 254 -4.63 9.98 -12.19
C SER A 254 -4.57 11.47 -11.87
N GLN A 255 -4.92 12.29 -12.87
CA GLN A 255 -5.10 13.74 -12.68
C GLN A 255 -6.43 14.06 -11.99
N GLY A 256 -7.47 13.28 -12.26
CA GLY A 256 -8.79 13.42 -11.66
C GLY A 256 -8.95 12.59 -10.39
N GLY A 257 -9.70 13.13 -9.43
CA GLY A 257 -10.11 12.41 -8.23
C GLY A 257 -11.27 11.43 -8.48
N PRO A 258 -11.77 10.77 -7.43
CA PRO A 258 -12.77 9.70 -7.52
C PRO A 258 -14.10 10.11 -8.16
N SER A 259 -14.39 11.40 -8.31
CA SER A 259 -15.59 11.90 -9.01
C SER A 259 -15.50 11.84 -10.53
N LYS A 260 -14.30 11.69 -11.11
CA LYS A 260 -14.15 11.38 -12.53
C LYS A 260 -14.30 9.87 -12.71
N GLN A 261 -15.22 9.45 -13.57
CA GLN A 261 -15.42 8.04 -13.89
C GLN A 261 -14.10 7.46 -14.40
N ALA A 262 -13.57 6.46 -13.68
CA ALA A 262 -12.40 5.72 -14.16
C ALA A 262 -12.82 4.87 -15.37
N PRO A 263 -11.92 4.62 -16.34
CA PRO A 263 -12.19 3.64 -17.39
C PRO A 263 -12.61 2.30 -16.78
N TRP A 264 -13.52 1.59 -17.46
CA TRP A 264 -14.11 0.32 -16.99
C TRP A 264 -13.05 -0.70 -16.55
N GLU A 265 -11.86 -0.70 -17.16
CA GLU A 265 -10.75 -1.58 -16.79
C GLU A 265 -10.28 -1.42 -15.33
N PHE A 266 -10.50 -0.25 -14.73
CA PHE A 266 -10.19 0.09 -13.34
C PHE A 266 -11.36 -0.12 -12.38
N GLU A 267 -12.54 -0.50 -12.87
CA GLU A 267 -13.67 -0.84 -12.00
C GLU A 267 -13.51 -2.27 -11.43
N LEU A 268 -14.20 -2.52 -10.30
CA LEU A 268 -14.27 -3.84 -9.67
C LEU A 268 -15.62 -4.45 -10.06
N TYR A 269 -15.58 -5.48 -10.90
CA TYR A 269 -16.75 -6.29 -11.23
C TYR A 269 -16.62 -7.63 -10.50
N GLY A 270 -17.59 -7.97 -9.66
CA GLY A 270 -17.78 -9.35 -9.20
C GLY A 270 -18.27 -10.22 -10.35
N ASP A 271 -18.13 -11.54 -10.22
CA ASP A 271 -18.83 -12.45 -11.15
C ASP A 271 -20.35 -12.26 -10.94
N GLU A 272 -21.03 -11.63 -11.90
CA GLU A 272 -22.48 -11.66 -11.98
C GLU A 272 -22.92 -13.00 -12.59
N TYR A 273 -23.99 -13.58 -12.03
CA TYR A 273 -24.63 -14.81 -12.46
C TYR A 273 -24.81 -14.87 -13.99
N ARG A 274 -24.29 -15.93 -14.61
CA ARG A 274 -24.77 -16.46 -15.89
C ARG A 274 -25.10 -17.92 -15.73
#